data_AF-A0A553FVV9-F1
#
_entry.id   AF-A0A553FVV9-F1
#
_cell.length_a   1.000
_cell.length_b   1.000
_cell.length_c   1.000
_cell.angle_alpha   90.00
_cell.angle_beta   90.00
_cell.angle_gamma   90.00
#
_symmetry.space_group_name_H-M   'P 1'
#
loop_
_entity.id
_entity.type
_entity.pdbx_description
1 polymer ?
#
loop_
_entity_poly.entity_id
_entity_poly.type
_entity_poly.pdbx_seq_one_letter_code
_entity_poly.pdbx_strand_id
1 'polypeptide(L)'
;MFRKPENGMVCLACCKTHVKTGFQIILLTGLLSFLGCKEKTESSIASTTLELDDSTKEKLRNELKRDSNRPFDSEWIRTTNLERTIVDKYGFEGIKLVFEYRNSKNYYDKGSFPSDCPWYSLNSLSIKESIEKNFEPIRAKLPLLINSLKDRCEFIYAEKKNQDWHLHYFLRMKLYNGGNYYRIYTGGPPKNNIKPNSNLQSFQWEIPNDLKEFYSIHDGFGEIYDANFILSSKNIEVMGERMNPIVKKLGVTPEDYSFNDLLEFFPDGIGNTQCFIRSKKDNIKTVDWDHEVWKISNVIGFYDFINERMSEIDEE
;
A
#
# COMPACT_ATOMS: atom_id res chain seq x y z
N MET A 1 7.32 15.84 -39.02
CA MET A 1 8.23 14.67 -38.87
C MET A 1 9.24 15.03 -37.78
N PHE A 2 9.62 14.07 -36.92
CA PHE A 2 10.30 14.19 -35.60
C PHE A 2 9.35 14.48 -34.42
N ARG A 3 8.78 13.45 -33.78
CA ARG A 3 9.27 12.50 -32.74
C ARG A 3 9.20 13.08 -31.31
N LYS A 4 8.23 12.56 -30.55
CA LYS A 4 8.07 12.66 -29.08
C LYS A 4 9.18 11.85 -28.37
N PRO A 5 9.59 12.21 -27.15
CA PRO A 5 10.28 11.29 -26.27
C PRO A 5 9.28 10.44 -25.47
N GLU A 6 9.59 9.15 -25.38
CA GLU A 6 8.86 8.11 -24.68
C GLU A 6 9.20 8.06 -23.19
N ASN A 7 8.20 7.68 -22.40
CA ASN A 7 8.30 7.41 -20.98
C ASN A 7 9.14 6.14 -20.72
N GLY A 8 10.18 6.26 -19.89
CA GLY A 8 10.91 5.12 -19.34
C GLY A 8 10.37 4.76 -17.97
N MET A 9 9.55 3.71 -17.91
CA MET A 9 9.18 3.01 -16.67
C MET A 9 10.16 1.85 -16.53
N VAL A 10 11.04 1.89 -15.53
CA VAL A 10 11.99 0.81 -15.24
C VAL A 10 11.32 -0.15 -14.27
N CYS A 11 10.85 -1.30 -14.80
CA CYS A 11 10.57 -2.48 -13.98
C CYS A 11 11.88 -3.10 -13.51
N LEU A 12 12.04 -3.27 -12.19
CA LEU A 12 13.09 -4.06 -11.58
C LEU A 12 12.56 -5.48 -11.37
N ALA A 13 12.99 -6.42 -12.22
CA ALA A 13 12.84 -7.85 -11.98
C ALA A 13 14.13 -8.56 -12.38
N CYS A 14 14.89 -9.02 -11.40
CA CYS A 14 15.69 -10.25 -11.43
C CYS A 14 16.52 -10.37 -10.14
N CYS A 15 16.06 -11.21 -9.20
CA CYS A 15 16.97 -11.88 -8.29
C CYS A 15 16.75 -13.39 -8.43
N LYS A 16 17.63 -14.04 -9.21
CA LYS A 16 17.77 -15.50 -9.21
C LYS A 16 18.57 -15.89 -7.99
N THR A 17 17.97 -16.62 -7.04
CA THR A 17 18.75 -17.45 -6.12
C THR A 17 18.26 -18.90 -6.20
N HIS A 18 19.23 -19.78 -6.38
CA HIS A 18 19.04 -21.20 -6.60
C HIS A 18 18.52 -21.91 -5.35
N VAL A 19 17.40 -22.61 -5.51
CA VAL A 19 16.95 -23.67 -4.61
C VAL A 19 17.90 -24.86 -4.72
N LYS A 20 18.49 -25.29 -3.60
CA LYS A 20 18.94 -26.67 -3.40
C LYS A 20 18.39 -27.21 -2.08
N THR A 21 17.71 -28.33 -2.27
CA THR A 21 17.09 -29.29 -1.35
C THR A 21 17.95 -29.73 -0.15
N GLY A 22 17.28 -30.00 0.98
CA GLY A 22 17.81 -30.75 2.11
C GLY A 22 16.72 -31.10 3.13
N PHE A 23 16.50 -32.40 3.34
CA PHE A 23 15.41 -33.05 4.06
C PHE A 23 15.65 -33.14 5.59
N GLN A 24 14.56 -33.06 6.37
CA GLN A 24 14.27 -33.67 7.70
C GLN A 24 15.17 -33.43 8.94
N ILE A 25 14.54 -33.04 10.08
CA ILE A 25 14.44 -33.80 11.35
C ILE A 25 13.68 -33.00 12.46
N ILE A 26 12.54 -33.56 12.88
CA ILE A 26 11.98 -33.80 14.23
C ILE A 26 11.88 -32.68 15.32
N LEU A 27 10.65 -32.56 15.85
CA LEU A 27 10.20 -32.05 17.17
C LEU A 27 11.23 -32.05 18.32
N LEU A 28 11.25 -31.01 19.16
CA LEU A 28 10.89 -31.07 20.60
C LEU A 28 10.91 -29.68 21.27
N THR A 29 9.79 -29.34 21.92
CA THR A 29 9.59 -28.64 23.20
C THR A 29 10.67 -27.69 23.78
N GLY A 30 10.24 -26.51 24.22
CA GLY A 30 11.01 -25.70 25.17
C GLY A 30 10.27 -24.47 25.70
N LEU A 31 9.39 -24.68 26.69
CA LEU A 31 8.92 -23.66 27.62
C LEU A 31 10.12 -23.00 28.34
N LEU A 32 9.93 -21.73 28.74
CA LEU A 32 10.75 -20.91 29.67
C LEU A 32 11.82 -20.00 29.07
N SER A 33 11.47 -18.72 28.95
CA SER A 33 12.08 -17.69 29.81
C SER A 33 11.25 -16.40 29.80
N PHE A 34 10.27 -16.36 30.70
CA PHE A 34 9.79 -15.13 31.33
C PHE A 34 10.96 -14.54 32.14
N LEU A 35 11.63 -13.52 31.62
CA LEU A 35 12.47 -12.62 32.41
C LEU A 35 12.47 -11.22 31.78
N GLY A 36 11.57 -10.39 32.28
CA GLY A 36 11.65 -8.93 32.41
C GLY A 36 12.45 -8.15 31.36
N CYS A 37 11.81 -7.79 30.25
CA CYS A 37 12.07 -6.50 29.63
C CYS A 37 11.13 -5.48 30.26
N LYS A 38 11.69 -4.59 31.09
CA LYS A 38 11.02 -3.40 31.61
C LYS A 38 10.35 -2.67 30.45
N GLU A 39 9.03 -2.54 30.49
CA GLU A 39 8.31 -1.53 29.72
C GLU A 39 9.01 -0.20 29.97
N LYS A 40 9.63 0.35 28.92
CA LYS A 40 9.86 1.78 28.86
C LYS A 40 8.47 2.39 28.75
N THR A 41 8.01 2.92 29.87
CA THR A 41 6.90 3.87 29.94
C THR A 41 6.92 4.77 28.72
N GLU A 42 5.77 4.85 28.05
CA GLU A 42 5.48 5.84 27.01
C GLU A 42 5.86 7.21 27.53
N SER A 43 7.09 7.66 27.21
CA SER A 43 7.41 9.07 27.35
C SER A 43 6.57 9.75 26.29
N SER A 44 5.59 10.53 26.73
CA SER A 44 4.99 11.59 25.94
C SER A 44 6.13 12.44 25.39
N ILE A 45 6.57 12.14 24.16
CA ILE A 45 7.45 13.01 23.41
C ILE A 45 6.58 14.20 23.04
N ALA A 46 6.48 15.16 23.95
CA ALA A 46 6.26 16.54 23.57
C ALA A 46 7.53 16.96 22.81
N SER A 47 7.62 16.52 21.55
CA SER A 47 8.65 16.94 20.62
C SER A 47 8.39 18.41 20.38
N THR A 48 9.25 19.27 20.93
CA THR A 48 9.46 20.60 20.38
C THR A 48 9.96 20.39 18.96
N THR A 49 9.04 20.30 18.00
CA THR A 49 9.36 20.20 16.57
C THR A 49 10.19 21.42 16.21
N LEU A 50 11.46 21.20 15.90
CA LEU A 50 12.34 22.25 15.42
C LEU A 50 11.80 22.75 14.07
N GLU A 51 11.74 24.06 13.87
CA GLU A 51 11.40 24.60 12.55
C GLU A 51 12.52 24.31 11.55
N LEU A 52 12.15 23.92 10.33
CA LEU A 52 13.09 23.71 9.22
C LEU A 52 13.31 25.03 8.47
N ASP A 53 14.45 25.69 8.70
CA ASP A 53 14.88 26.83 7.90
C ASP A 53 15.30 26.42 6.47
N ASP A 54 15.28 27.36 5.54
CA ASP A 54 15.54 27.09 4.12
C ASP A 54 16.95 26.53 3.84
N SER A 55 17.96 26.95 4.60
CA SER A 55 19.33 26.45 4.44
C SER A 55 19.43 24.99 4.87
N THR A 56 18.79 24.64 6.00
CA THR A 56 18.67 23.27 6.47
C THR A 56 17.88 22.41 5.47
N LYS A 57 16.78 22.93 4.92
CA LYS A 57 15.98 22.23 3.90
C LYS A 57 16.82 21.90 2.66
N GLU A 58 17.58 22.87 2.15
CA GLU A 58 18.44 22.68 0.97
C GLU A 58 19.54 21.65 1.24
N LYS A 59 20.20 21.73 2.39
CA LYS A 59 21.22 20.76 2.81
C LYS A 59 20.65 19.33 2.84
N LEU A 60 19.54 19.14 3.54
CA LEU A 60 18.91 17.80 3.68
C LEU A 60 18.44 17.26 2.33
N ARG A 61 17.87 18.10 1.46
CA ARG A 61 17.50 17.69 0.08
C ARG A 61 18.70 17.23 -0.73
N ASN A 62 19.86 17.85 -0.56
CA ASN A 62 21.08 17.40 -1.23
C ASN A 62 21.60 16.08 -0.63
N GLU A 63 21.54 15.90 0.68
CA GLU A 63 21.95 14.65 1.35
C GLU A 63 21.01 13.47 1.03
N LEU A 64 19.71 13.73 0.79
CA LEU A 64 18.74 12.72 0.40
C LEU A 64 18.93 12.18 -1.03
N LYS A 65 19.70 12.86 -1.89
CA LYS A 65 20.01 12.36 -3.23
C LYS A 65 20.84 11.08 -3.12
N ARG A 66 20.45 10.04 -3.86
CA ARG A 66 21.21 8.79 -3.98
C ARG A 66 22.41 8.99 -4.89
N ASP A 67 23.56 8.48 -4.48
CA ASP A 67 24.78 8.47 -5.31
C ASP A 67 24.80 7.20 -6.17
N SER A 68 24.59 7.34 -7.47
CA SER A 68 24.58 6.22 -8.42
C SER A 68 25.93 5.52 -8.56
N ASN A 69 27.02 6.08 -8.04
CA ASN A 69 28.35 5.47 -8.07
C ASN A 69 28.60 4.53 -6.88
N ARG A 70 27.66 4.44 -5.93
CA ARG A 70 27.76 3.58 -4.76
C ARG A 70 26.86 2.34 -4.90
N PRO A 71 27.16 1.25 -4.17
CA PRO A 71 26.29 0.08 -4.14
C PRO A 71 24.87 0.43 -3.68
N PHE A 72 23.87 -0.14 -4.36
CA PHE A 72 22.45 0.13 -4.10
C PHE A 72 22.08 -0.06 -2.64
N ASP A 73 22.41 -1.21 -2.04
CA ASP A 73 22.02 -1.54 -0.66
C ASP A 73 22.56 -0.52 0.35
N SER A 74 23.81 -0.10 0.19
CA SER A 74 24.43 0.89 1.07
C SER A 74 23.77 2.26 0.94
N GLU A 75 23.43 2.68 -0.28
CA GLU A 75 22.73 3.96 -0.50
C GLU A 75 21.28 3.92 -0.07
N TRP A 76 20.61 2.78 -0.24
CA TRP A 76 19.27 2.54 0.27
C TRP A 76 19.25 2.70 1.80
N ILE A 77 20.09 1.94 2.52
CA ILE A 77 20.20 2.03 3.99
C ILE A 77 20.53 3.45 4.45
N ARG A 78 21.47 4.13 3.79
CA ARG A 78 21.85 5.51 4.13
C ARG A 78 20.66 6.47 3.97
N THR A 79 20.00 6.41 2.83
CA THR A 79 18.87 7.32 2.54
C THR A 79 17.68 7.06 3.43
N THR A 80 17.28 5.80 3.65
CA THR A 80 16.19 5.45 4.57
C THR A 80 16.46 5.87 6.02
N ASN A 81 17.70 5.72 6.51
CA ASN A 81 18.07 6.20 7.85
C ASN A 81 18.03 7.73 7.96
N LEU A 82 18.43 8.44 6.90
CA LEU A 82 18.36 9.89 6.86
C LEU A 82 16.89 10.37 6.82
N GLU A 83 16.06 9.79 5.96
CA GLU A 83 14.61 10.05 5.91
C GLU A 83 13.99 9.87 7.30
N ARG A 84 14.33 8.77 7.99
CA ARG A 84 13.86 8.54 9.35
C ARG A 84 14.28 9.64 10.31
N THR A 85 15.56 9.97 10.32
CA THR A 85 16.14 10.98 11.21
C THR A 85 15.49 12.35 10.99
N ILE A 86 15.19 12.70 9.74
CA ILE A 86 14.49 13.94 9.38
C ILE A 86 13.08 13.92 9.97
N VAL A 87 12.32 12.85 9.78
CA VAL A 87 10.94 12.76 10.29
C VAL A 87 10.91 12.75 11.82
N ASP A 88 11.73 11.95 12.49
CA ASP A 88 11.80 11.91 13.96
C ASP A 88 12.14 13.28 14.55
N LYS A 89 12.99 14.07 13.88
CA LYS A 89 13.45 15.37 14.36
C LYS A 89 12.48 16.52 14.05
N TYR A 90 11.85 16.49 12.88
CA TYR A 90 11.10 17.63 12.32
C TYR A 90 9.60 17.34 12.14
N GLY A 91 9.13 16.14 12.48
CA GLY A 91 7.73 15.75 12.40
C GLY A 91 7.16 15.91 10.99
N PHE A 92 5.96 16.51 10.90
CA PHE A 92 5.27 16.71 9.62
C PHE A 92 6.04 17.58 8.62
N GLU A 93 6.81 18.57 9.07
CA GLU A 93 7.67 19.36 8.19
C GLU A 93 8.82 18.50 7.61
N GLY A 94 9.29 17.52 8.37
CA GLY A 94 10.20 16.48 7.89
C GLY A 94 9.56 15.59 6.81
N ILE A 95 8.32 15.17 7.03
CA ILE A 95 7.53 14.40 6.04
C ILE A 95 7.40 15.22 4.75
N LYS A 96 6.96 16.49 4.83
CA LYS A 96 6.92 17.37 3.66
C LYS A 96 8.27 17.42 2.96
N LEU A 97 9.37 17.65 3.67
CA LEU A 97 10.69 17.72 3.04
C LEU A 97 11.07 16.43 2.30
N VAL A 98 10.82 15.27 2.90
CA VAL A 98 11.15 13.95 2.33
C VAL A 98 10.30 13.66 1.07
N PHE A 99 9.02 14.03 1.08
CA PHE A 99 8.08 13.67 0.02
C PHE A 99 7.78 14.77 -1.00
N GLU A 100 8.02 16.06 -0.69
CA GLU A 100 7.90 17.19 -1.63
C GLU A 100 8.76 16.99 -2.87
N TYR A 101 9.94 16.39 -2.72
CA TYR A 101 10.81 16.08 -3.84
C TYR A 101 10.17 15.09 -4.83
N ARG A 102 9.13 14.36 -4.42
CA ARG A 102 8.48 13.27 -5.16
C ARG A 102 7.15 13.66 -5.86
N ASN A 103 6.85 14.96 -6.03
CA ASN A 103 5.89 15.56 -6.99
C ASN A 103 4.64 16.32 -6.44
N SER A 104 4.64 16.89 -5.24
CA SER A 104 3.59 17.84 -4.86
C SER A 104 4.09 18.93 -3.93
N LYS A 105 3.40 20.09 -3.96
CA LYS A 105 3.60 21.22 -3.03
C LYS A 105 2.40 21.40 -2.09
N ASN A 106 1.34 20.61 -2.28
CA ASN A 106 0.04 20.83 -1.64
C ASN A 106 -0.22 19.74 -0.60
N TYR A 107 0.56 19.77 0.48
CA TYR A 107 0.39 18.91 1.64
C TYR A 107 -0.31 19.67 2.76
N TYR A 108 -1.33 19.05 3.34
CA TYR A 108 -2.12 19.62 4.42
C TYR A 108 -2.07 18.65 5.60
N ASP A 109 -1.63 19.13 6.76
CA ASP A 109 -1.67 18.34 8.00
C ASP A 109 -3.12 18.13 8.44
N LYS A 110 -3.38 17.07 9.20
CA LYS A 110 -4.67 16.87 9.86
C LYS A 110 -4.94 18.02 10.82
N GLY A 111 -6.08 18.68 10.66
CA GLY A 111 -6.44 19.92 11.36
C GLY A 111 -6.34 21.15 10.45
N SER A 112 -5.68 21.01 9.31
CA SER A 112 -5.49 22.07 8.30
C SER A 112 -5.96 21.65 6.90
N PHE A 113 -6.75 20.58 6.78
CA PHE A 113 -7.34 20.24 5.49
C PHE A 113 -8.23 21.39 5.01
N PRO A 114 -8.16 21.79 3.73
CA PRO A 114 -9.03 22.84 3.21
C PRO A 114 -10.46 22.31 3.04
N SER A 115 -11.43 23.23 2.94
CA SER A 115 -12.85 22.89 2.89
C SER A 115 -13.28 22.06 1.68
N ASP A 116 -12.49 22.06 0.60
CA ASP A 116 -12.70 21.25 -0.60
C ASP A 116 -12.04 19.87 -0.52
N CYS A 117 -11.34 19.55 0.57
CA CYS A 117 -10.83 18.21 0.84
C CYS A 117 -11.98 17.29 1.28
N PRO A 118 -12.15 16.09 0.70
CA PRO A 118 -13.21 15.14 1.07
C PRO A 118 -13.21 14.76 2.56
N TRP A 119 -12.05 14.87 3.20
CA TRP A 119 -11.85 14.52 4.61
C TRP A 119 -11.82 15.74 5.54
N TYR A 120 -12.26 16.91 5.08
CA TYR A 120 -12.28 18.15 5.89
C TYR A 120 -12.90 17.96 7.29
N SER A 121 -13.95 17.13 7.39
CA SER A 121 -14.64 16.82 8.64
C SER A 121 -13.77 16.09 9.68
N LEU A 122 -12.62 15.54 9.29
CA LEU A 122 -11.68 14.86 10.18
C LEU A 122 -10.76 15.84 10.93
N ASN A 123 -10.71 17.12 10.52
CA ASN A 123 -9.77 18.11 11.08
C ASN A 123 -9.85 18.23 12.61
N SER A 124 -11.06 18.16 13.18
CA SER A 124 -11.28 18.33 14.62
C SER A 124 -11.06 17.05 15.45
N LEU A 125 -10.77 15.92 14.80
CA LEU A 125 -10.64 14.62 15.46
C LEU A 125 -9.17 14.32 15.76
N SER A 126 -8.91 13.50 16.78
CA SER A 126 -7.61 12.86 16.95
C SER A 126 -7.31 11.90 15.77
N ILE A 127 -6.08 11.43 15.66
CA ILE A 127 -5.69 10.45 14.63
C ILE A 127 -6.53 9.18 14.74
N LYS A 128 -6.66 8.62 15.95
CA LYS A 128 -7.42 7.39 16.18
C LYS A 128 -8.90 7.56 15.84
N GLU A 129 -9.51 8.66 16.27
CA GLU A 129 -10.92 8.98 15.94
C GLU A 129 -11.12 9.24 14.45
N SER A 130 -10.14 9.85 13.76
CA SER A 130 -10.19 10.06 12.32
C SER A 130 -10.20 8.74 11.56
N ILE A 131 -9.35 7.78 11.97
CA ILE A 131 -9.32 6.44 11.39
C ILE A 131 -10.65 5.72 11.62
N GLU A 132 -11.16 5.70 12.86
CA GLU A 132 -12.46 5.10 13.17
C GLU A 132 -13.58 5.73 12.35
N LYS A 133 -13.63 7.07 12.31
CA LYS A 133 -14.68 7.80 11.61
C LYS A 133 -14.65 7.57 10.11
N ASN A 134 -13.46 7.54 9.51
CA ASN A 134 -13.31 7.36 8.07
C ASN A 134 -13.67 5.94 7.63
N PHE A 135 -13.30 4.93 8.42
CA PHE A 135 -13.61 3.51 8.13
C PHE A 135 -14.94 3.03 8.72
N GLU A 136 -15.73 3.89 9.37
CA GLU A 136 -16.96 3.53 10.08
C GLU A 136 -17.92 2.64 9.25
N PRO A 137 -18.18 2.90 7.95
CA PRO A 137 -19.10 2.08 7.16
C PRO A 137 -18.71 0.59 7.07
N ILE A 138 -17.41 0.27 7.13
CA ILE A 138 -16.88 -1.09 7.01
C ILE A 138 -16.13 -1.56 8.26
N ARG A 139 -16.25 -0.84 9.39
CA ARG A 139 -15.43 -1.06 10.59
C ARG A 139 -15.51 -2.50 11.09
N ALA A 140 -16.71 -3.07 11.10
CA ALA A 140 -16.94 -4.43 11.57
C ALA A 140 -16.30 -5.50 10.66
N LYS A 141 -16.02 -5.16 9.40
CA LYS A 141 -15.42 -6.07 8.41
C LYS A 141 -13.89 -5.98 8.39
N LEU A 142 -13.31 -4.86 8.84
CA LEU A 142 -11.86 -4.61 8.84
C LEU A 142 -11.26 -4.35 10.23
N PRO A 143 -11.58 -5.14 11.28
CA PRO A 143 -11.12 -4.82 12.63
C PRO A 143 -9.59 -4.84 12.78
N LEU A 144 -8.89 -5.77 12.11
CA LEU A 144 -7.44 -5.91 12.27
C LEU A 144 -6.67 -4.77 11.60
N LEU A 145 -7.06 -4.39 10.39
CA LEU A 145 -6.46 -3.25 9.68
C LEU A 145 -6.69 -1.96 10.47
N ILE A 146 -7.92 -1.71 10.93
CA ILE A 146 -8.26 -0.48 11.67
C ILE A 146 -7.47 -0.39 12.98
N ASN A 147 -7.34 -1.49 13.72
CA ASN A 147 -6.51 -1.52 14.92
C ASN A 147 -5.04 -1.23 14.60
N SER A 148 -4.50 -1.88 13.57
CA SER A 148 -3.10 -1.67 13.15
C SER A 148 -2.83 -0.22 12.75
N LEU A 149 -3.75 0.41 12.00
CA LEU A 149 -3.67 1.83 11.66
C LEU A 149 -3.72 2.70 12.92
N LYS A 150 -4.65 2.45 13.85
CA LYS A 150 -4.77 3.23 15.10
C LYS A 150 -3.54 3.13 15.99
N ASP A 151 -2.87 1.99 16.00
CA ASP A 151 -1.72 1.73 16.86
C ASP A 151 -0.43 2.31 16.27
N ARG A 152 -0.31 2.35 14.94
CA ARG A 152 0.95 2.71 14.27
C ARG A 152 0.95 4.05 13.54
N CYS A 153 -0.22 4.63 13.26
CA CYS A 153 -0.31 5.88 12.53
C CYS A 153 0.11 7.07 13.40
N GLU A 154 1.18 7.74 12.99
CA GLU A 154 1.72 8.92 13.69
C GLU A 154 1.24 10.23 13.09
N PHE A 155 1.00 10.24 11.77
CA PHE A 155 0.49 11.41 11.06
C PHE A 155 -0.56 10.98 10.04
N ILE A 156 -1.60 11.80 9.92
CA ILE A 156 -2.54 11.77 8.81
C ILE A 156 -2.37 13.08 8.07
N TYR A 157 -2.22 13.03 6.75
CA TYR A 157 -2.16 14.25 5.95
C TYR A 157 -2.82 14.05 4.59
N ALA A 158 -3.31 15.15 4.02
CA ALA A 158 -3.91 15.15 2.69
C ALA A 158 -2.94 15.75 1.67
N GLU A 159 -2.93 15.19 0.47
CA GLU A 159 -2.20 15.72 -0.68
C GLU A 159 -3.17 16.01 -1.83
N LYS A 160 -3.07 17.19 -2.44
CA LYS A 160 -3.78 17.51 -3.69
C LYS A 160 -2.83 17.44 -4.87
N LYS A 161 -2.99 16.42 -5.73
CA LYS A 161 -2.15 16.19 -6.91
C LYS A 161 -2.99 16.09 -8.17
N ASN A 162 -2.68 16.91 -9.17
CA ASN A 162 -3.36 16.88 -10.47
C ASN A 162 -4.91 16.89 -10.37
N GLN A 163 -5.45 17.69 -9.44
CA GLN A 163 -6.88 17.78 -9.07
C GLN A 163 -7.45 16.62 -8.23
N ASP A 164 -6.73 15.51 -8.09
CA ASP A 164 -7.12 14.41 -7.22
C ASP A 164 -6.63 14.64 -5.78
N TRP A 165 -7.45 14.21 -4.82
CA TRP A 165 -7.14 14.21 -3.40
C TRP A 165 -6.64 12.84 -2.96
N HIS A 166 -5.61 12.81 -2.14
CA HIS A 166 -5.10 11.61 -1.51
C HIS A 166 -5.03 11.80 0.01
N LEU A 167 -5.42 10.77 0.77
CA LEU A 167 -5.24 10.74 2.22
C LEU A 167 -4.13 9.77 2.55
N HIS A 168 -3.14 10.23 3.29
CA HIS A 168 -1.98 9.45 3.67
C HIS A 168 -2.02 9.15 5.16
N TYR A 169 -1.72 7.89 5.48
CA TYR A 169 -1.52 7.39 6.83
C TYR A 169 -0.04 7.05 6.96
N PHE A 170 0.68 7.87 7.72
CA PHE A 170 2.10 7.70 7.96
C PHE A 170 2.29 6.76 9.15
N LEU A 171 2.81 5.57 8.90
CA LEU A 171 2.85 4.47 9.86
C LEU A 171 4.28 4.27 10.36
N ARG A 172 4.46 4.27 11.68
CA ARG A 172 5.72 3.86 12.32
C ARG A 172 5.75 2.34 12.43
N MET A 173 6.82 1.77 11.91
CA MET A 173 7.04 0.35 11.74
C MET A 173 8.30 -0.11 12.46
N LYS A 174 8.43 -1.41 12.73
CA LYS A 174 9.60 -2.00 13.37
C LYS A 174 10.12 -3.17 12.56
N LEU A 175 11.42 -3.17 12.30
CA LEU A 175 12.17 -4.33 11.80
C LEU A 175 12.32 -5.38 12.91
N TYR A 176 12.67 -6.63 12.56
CA TYR A 176 12.97 -7.68 13.54
C TYR A 176 14.08 -7.30 14.54
N ASN A 177 15.03 -6.46 14.12
CA ASN A 177 16.10 -5.98 14.99
C ASN A 177 15.65 -4.83 15.94
N GLY A 178 14.36 -4.48 15.95
CA GLY A 178 13.78 -3.40 16.73
C GLY A 178 13.98 -2.00 16.14
N GLY A 179 14.62 -1.88 14.98
CA GLY A 179 14.83 -0.62 14.29
C GLY A 179 13.53 -0.05 13.72
N ASN A 180 13.27 1.23 13.96
CA ASN A 180 12.10 1.89 13.38
C ASN A 180 12.33 2.15 11.89
N TYR A 181 11.27 1.96 11.10
CA TYR A 181 11.14 2.47 9.72
C TYR A 181 9.72 3.01 9.52
N TYR A 182 9.43 3.54 8.34
CA TYR A 182 8.12 4.10 8.04
C TYR A 182 7.52 3.49 6.78
N ARG A 183 6.20 3.31 6.81
CA ARG A 183 5.37 2.97 5.65
C ARG A 183 4.29 4.03 5.47
N ILE A 184 3.80 4.20 4.24
CA ILE A 184 2.72 5.15 3.95
C ILE A 184 1.61 4.41 3.23
N TYR A 185 0.47 4.32 3.89
CA TYR A 185 -0.75 3.88 3.25
C TYR A 185 -1.43 5.09 2.63
N THR A 186 -1.77 5.01 1.36
CA THR A 186 -2.41 6.11 0.63
C THR A 186 -3.77 5.66 0.13
N GLY A 187 -4.81 6.39 0.52
CA GLY A 187 -6.17 6.21 0.05
C GLY A 187 -6.57 7.26 -0.98
N GLY A 188 -7.25 6.83 -2.05
CA GLY A 188 -7.92 7.73 -2.99
C GLY A 188 -9.16 8.38 -2.38
N PRO A 189 -9.76 9.38 -3.06
CA PRO A 189 -10.95 10.06 -2.56
C PRO A 189 -12.14 9.09 -2.57
N PRO A 190 -13.08 9.21 -1.62
CA PRO A 190 -14.26 8.35 -1.57
C PRO A 190 -15.14 8.52 -2.81
N LYS A 191 -15.71 7.42 -3.30
CA LYS A 191 -16.63 7.40 -4.45
C LYS A 191 -17.87 6.54 -4.19
N ASN A 192 -19.03 7.18 -4.14
CA ASN A 192 -20.30 6.50 -3.83
C ASN A 192 -21.06 5.95 -5.06
N ASN A 193 -20.76 6.45 -6.26
CA ASN A 193 -21.51 6.14 -7.49
C ASN A 193 -20.58 5.63 -8.61
N ILE A 194 -19.79 4.62 -8.29
CA ILE A 194 -18.78 4.09 -9.22
C ILE A 194 -19.45 3.22 -10.27
N LYS A 195 -19.08 3.45 -11.52
CA LYS A 195 -19.49 2.65 -12.67
C LYS A 195 -18.32 1.82 -13.18
N PRO A 196 -18.58 0.64 -13.78
CA PRO A 196 -17.56 -0.12 -14.48
C PRO A 196 -16.80 0.75 -15.49
N ASN A 197 -15.48 0.64 -15.51
CA ASN A 197 -14.63 1.30 -16.51
C ASN A 197 -14.77 0.60 -17.88
N SER A 198 -14.12 1.12 -18.93
CA SER A 198 -14.23 0.58 -20.29
C SER A 198 -13.76 -0.87 -20.40
N ASN A 199 -12.72 -1.26 -19.66
CA ASN A 199 -12.26 -2.65 -19.60
C ASN A 199 -13.39 -3.53 -19.04
N LEU A 200 -13.90 -3.23 -17.84
CA LEU A 200 -14.93 -4.07 -17.22
C LEU A 200 -16.18 -4.17 -18.11
N GLN A 201 -16.60 -3.07 -18.74
CA GLN A 201 -17.74 -3.06 -19.68
C GLN A 201 -17.53 -4.03 -20.86
N SER A 202 -16.33 -4.06 -21.44
CA SER A 202 -16.01 -4.96 -22.57
C SER A 202 -16.08 -6.45 -22.22
N PHE A 203 -15.86 -6.79 -20.95
CA PHE A 203 -15.95 -8.15 -20.41
C PHE A 203 -17.23 -8.40 -19.61
N GLN A 204 -18.19 -7.47 -19.68
CA GLN A 204 -19.47 -7.54 -18.97
C GLN A 204 -19.31 -7.75 -17.46
N TRP A 205 -18.28 -7.14 -16.88
CA TRP A 205 -18.05 -7.12 -15.45
C TRP A 205 -18.76 -5.94 -14.80
N GLU A 206 -19.38 -6.23 -13.66
CA GLU A 206 -19.75 -5.21 -12.68
C GLU A 206 -18.66 -5.11 -11.62
N ILE A 207 -18.51 -3.95 -10.99
CA ILE A 207 -17.61 -3.84 -9.83
C ILE A 207 -18.27 -4.59 -8.65
N PRO A 208 -17.55 -5.53 -8.01
CA PRO A 208 -18.07 -6.28 -6.86
C PRO A 208 -18.56 -5.36 -5.73
N ASN A 209 -19.62 -5.77 -5.03
CA ASN A 209 -20.26 -4.93 -4.00
C ASN A 209 -19.31 -4.59 -2.85
N ASP A 210 -18.54 -5.56 -2.36
CA ASP A 210 -17.55 -5.33 -1.31
C ASP A 210 -16.50 -4.28 -1.71
N LEU A 211 -16.07 -4.32 -2.98
CA LEU A 211 -15.12 -3.34 -3.52
C LEU A 211 -15.78 -1.97 -3.72
N LYS A 212 -17.04 -1.89 -4.16
CA LYS A 212 -17.82 -0.64 -4.21
C LYS A 212 -17.96 -0.01 -2.82
N GLU A 213 -18.28 -0.83 -1.83
CA GLU A 213 -18.41 -0.40 -0.43
C GLU A 213 -17.07 0.08 0.12
N PHE A 214 -15.98 -0.61 -0.18
CA PHE A 214 -14.63 -0.15 0.18
C PHE A 214 -14.29 1.20 -0.50
N TYR A 215 -14.57 1.33 -1.79
CA TYR A 215 -14.31 2.56 -2.53
C TYR A 215 -15.16 3.76 -2.09
N SER A 216 -16.26 3.53 -1.36
CA SER A 216 -17.01 4.61 -0.71
C SER A 216 -16.22 5.32 0.40
N ILE A 217 -15.13 4.71 0.86
CA ILE A 217 -14.19 5.27 1.84
C ILE A 217 -12.89 5.70 1.14
N HIS A 218 -12.30 4.78 0.36
CA HIS A 218 -11.06 5.02 -0.38
C HIS A 218 -11.07 4.38 -1.76
N ASP A 219 -11.09 5.18 -2.83
CA ASP A 219 -10.93 4.69 -4.19
C ASP A 219 -9.48 4.26 -4.49
N GLY A 220 -9.16 3.03 -4.07
CA GLY A 220 -7.80 2.51 -3.99
C GLY A 220 -7.15 2.83 -2.65
N PHE A 221 -6.32 1.91 -2.15
CA PHE A 221 -5.74 2.01 -0.80
C PHE A 221 -4.52 1.10 -0.62
N GLY A 222 -3.43 1.60 -0.02
CA GLY A 222 -2.27 0.79 0.37
C GLY A 222 -0.92 1.45 0.06
N GLU A 223 0.13 0.64 -0.06
CA GLU A 223 1.51 1.07 -0.35
C GLU A 223 1.73 1.16 -1.86
N ILE A 224 1.42 2.34 -2.43
CA ILE A 224 1.43 2.54 -3.89
C ILE A 224 2.81 2.27 -4.52
N TYR A 225 3.89 2.55 -3.80
CA TYR A 225 5.26 2.41 -4.32
C TYR A 225 5.80 0.98 -4.30
N ASP A 226 5.24 0.12 -3.44
CA ASP A 226 5.71 -1.25 -3.23
C ASP A 226 4.75 -2.28 -3.83
N ALA A 227 3.82 -1.83 -4.69
CA ALA A 227 2.81 -2.66 -5.31
C ALA A 227 1.98 -3.50 -4.31
N ASN A 228 1.80 -3.00 -3.08
CA ASN A 228 0.99 -3.65 -2.05
C ASN A 228 -0.26 -2.80 -1.78
N PHE A 229 -1.14 -2.70 -2.79
CA PHE A 229 -2.29 -1.80 -2.74
C PHE A 229 -3.50 -2.30 -3.54
N ILE A 230 -4.68 -1.95 -3.02
CA ILE A 230 -5.94 -2.07 -3.74
C ILE A 230 -5.94 -1.04 -4.87
N LEU A 231 -6.08 -1.52 -6.10
CA LEU A 231 -6.21 -0.67 -7.29
C LEU A 231 -7.42 0.26 -7.14
N SER A 232 -7.32 1.48 -7.65
CA SER A 232 -8.49 2.38 -7.79
C SER A 232 -9.46 1.87 -8.85
N SER A 233 -10.72 2.32 -8.80
CA SER A 233 -11.78 1.91 -9.72
C SER A 233 -11.48 2.18 -11.19
N LYS A 234 -10.60 3.16 -11.47
CA LYS A 234 -10.15 3.46 -12.84
C LYS A 234 -9.08 2.49 -13.36
N ASN A 235 -8.41 1.76 -12.47
CA ASN A 235 -7.27 0.92 -12.78
C ASN A 235 -7.53 -0.58 -12.60
N ILE A 236 -8.65 -0.98 -11.98
CA ILE A 236 -9.04 -2.40 -11.96
C ILE A 236 -9.30 -2.90 -13.38
N GLU A 237 -8.85 -4.11 -13.66
CA GLU A 237 -8.89 -4.68 -15.00
C GLU A 237 -9.23 -6.17 -14.95
N VAL A 238 -10.02 -6.60 -15.93
CA VAL A 238 -10.28 -8.02 -16.20
C VAL A 238 -9.04 -8.59 -16.88
N MET A 239 -8.46 -9.64 -16.29
CA MET A 239 -7.20 -10.22 -16.73
C MET A 239 -7.23 -10.68 -18.20
N GLY A 240 -8.42 -11.04 -18.70
CA GLY A 240 -8.65 -11.43 -20.09
C GLY A 240 -8.11 -10.45 -21.13
N GLU A 241 -8.09 -9.15 -20.84
CA GLU A 241 -7.52 -8.14 -21.77
C GLU A 241 -6.04 -8.42 -22.07
N ARG A 242 -5.26 -8.74 -21.02
CA ARG A 242 -3.82 -8.96 -21.12
C ARG A 242 -3.48 -10.42 -21.42
N MET A 243 -4.19 -11.36 -20.78
CA MET A 243 -3.82 -12.76 -20.78
C MET A 243 -4.35 -13.54 -22.00
N ASN A 244 -5.53 -13.21 -22.55
CA ASN A 244 -6.06 -13.96 -23.70
C ASN A 244 -5.14 -13.93 -24.95
N PRO A 245 -4.54 -12.79 -25.33
CA PRO A 245 -3.58 -12.76 -26.43
C PRO A 245 -2.33 -13.61 -26.15
N ILE A 246 -1.86 -13.62 -24.90
CA ILE A 246 -0.66 -14.36 -24.47
C ILE A 246 -0.90 -15.87 -24.58
N VAL A 247 -1.99 -16.35 -24.00
CA VAL A 247 -2.29 -17.79 -23.99
C VAL A 247 -2.59 -18.33 -25.39
N LYS A 248 -3.26 -17.52 -26.23
CA LYS A 248 -3.45 -17.83 -27.66
C LYS A 248 -2.12 -17.97 -28.40
N LYS A 249 -1.15 -17.09 -28.14
CA LYS A 249 0.18 -17.13 -28.76
C LYS A 249 0.99 -18.35 -28.29
N LEU A 250 0.85 -18.73 -27.03
CA LEU A 250 1.58 -19.85 -26.42
C LEU A 250 0.89 -21.21 -26.62
N GLY A 251 -0.36 -21.23 -27.09
CA GLY A 251 -1.14 -22.47 -27.25
C GLY A 251 -1.48 -23.15 -25.92
N VAL A 252 -1.52 -22.37 -24.83
CA VAL A 252 -1.83 -22.85 -23.48
C VAL A 252 -3.26 -22.44 -23.13
N THR A 253 -3.95 -23.21 -22.31
CA THR A 253 -5.26 -22.86 -21.77
C THR A 253 -5.28 -23.20 -20.29
N PRO A 254 -5.70 -22.26 -19.41
CA PRO A 254 -5.80 -22.55 -17.99
C PRO A 254 -6.81 -23.68 -17.72
N GLU A 255 -6.48 -24.53 -16.76
CA GLU A 255 -7.38 -25.57 -16.28
C GLU A 255 -8.38 -24.93 -15.31
N ASP A 256 -9.68 -25.19 -15.51
CA ASP A 256 -10.78 -24.85 -14.60
C ASP A 256 -11.18 -23.37 -14.43
N TYR A 257 -10.60 -22.44 -15.17
CA TYR A 257 -11.06 -21.04 -15.17
C TYR A 257 -10.82 -20.33 -16.52
N SER A 258 -11.39 -19.13 -16.66
CA SER A 258 -11.13 -18.22 -17.79
C SER A 258 -10.54 -16.91 -17.26
N PHE A 259 -9.59 -16.32 -17.97
CA PHE A 259 -9.09 -14.99 -17.62
C PHE A 259 -10.17 -13.90 -17.73
N ASN A 260 -11.23 -14.14 -18.52
CA ASN A 260 -12.39 -13.25 -18.55
C ASN A 260 -13.18 -13.27 -17.25
N ASP A 261 -13.00 -14.30 -16.42
CA ASP A 261 -13.66 -14.49 -15.15
C ASP A 261 -12.79 -14.04 -13.97
N LEU A 262 -11.64 -13.40 -14.21
CA LEU A 262 -10.77 -12.84 -13.18
C LEU A 262 -10.70 -11.32 -13.30
N LEU A 263 -11.10 -10.62 -12.24
CA LEU A 263 -10.97 -9.17 -12.09
C LEU A 263 -9.87 -8.86 -11.09
N GLU A 264 -8.76 -8.33 -11.57
CA GLU A 264 -7.61 -7.92 -10.76
C GLU A 264 -7.93 -6.67 -9.95
N PHE A 265 -7.63 -6.73 -8.65
CA PHE A 265 -7.78 -5.58 -7.75
C PHE A 265 -6.59 -5.36 -6.82
N PHE A 266 -5.66 -6.31 -6.70
CA PHE A 266 -4.49 -6.21 -5.83
C PHE A 266 -3.30 -6.95 -6.46
N PRO A 267 -2.53 -6.30 -7.36
CA PRO A 267 -1.31 -6.89 -7.90
C PRO A 267 -0.22 -6.95 -6.84
N ASP A 268 0.79 -7.81 -7.02
CA ASP A 268 1.97 -7.88 -6.12
C ASP A 268 3.24 -7.21 -6.72
N GLY A 269 3.13 -6.66 -7.93
CA GLY A 269 4.23 -6.00 -8.65
C GLY A 269 5.24 -6.94 -9.31
N ILE A 270 5.17 -8.25 -9.07
CA ILE A 270 6.05 -9.26 -9.69
C ILE A 270 5.29 -10.24 -10.58
N GLY A 271 4.00 -10.00 -10.80
CA GLY A 271 3.19 -10.65 -11.82
C GLY A 271 2.00 -11.39 -11.23
N ASN A 272 2.01 -11.75 -9.94
CA ASN A 272 0.86 -12.35 -9.31
C ASN A 272 -0.15 -11.27 -8.92
N THR A 273 -1.37 -11.70 -8.63
CA THR A 273 -2.41 -10.78 -8.20
C THR A 273 -3.52 -11.50 -7.44
N GLN A 274 -4.09 -10.81 -6.46
CA GLN A 274 -5.40 -11.17 -5.96
C GLN A 274 -6.48 -10.69 -6.94
N CYS A 275 -7.36 -11.61 -7.31
CA CYS A 275 -8.46 -11.36 -8.25
C CYS A 275 -9.80 -11.70 -7.62
N PHE A 276 -10.84 -10.96 -7.94
CA PHE A 276 -12.19 -11.49 -7.81
C PHE A 276 -12.44 -12.52 -8.91
N ILE A 277 -13.08 -13.65 -8.57
CA ILE A 277 -13.46 -14.67 -9.54
C ILE A 277 -14.97 -14.71 -9.75
N ARG A 278 -15.40 -14.70 -11.01
CA ARG A 278 -16.80 -14.88 -11.38
C ARG A 278 -17.18 -16.35 -11.21
N SER A 279 -17.92 -16.66 -10.15
CA SER A 279 -18.42 -18.02 -9.88
C SER A 279 -19.89 -18.17 -10.27
N LYS A 280 -20.28 -19.36 -10.76
CA LYS A 280 -21.67 -19.72 -11.09
C LYS A 280 -22.60 -19.82 -9.88
N LYS A 281 -22.07 -19.76 -8.65
CA LYS A 281 -22.82 -19.99 -7.39
C LYS A 281 -23.06 -18.71 -6.58
N ASP A 282 -23.12 -17.55 -7.24
CA ASP A 282 -23.48 -16.22 -6.71
C ASP A 282 -22.59 -15.62 -5.59
N ASN A 283 -21.67 -16.39 -5.02
CA ASN A 283 -20.69 -15.86 -4.06
C ASN A 283 -19.41 -15.46 -4.80
N ILE A 284 -19.30 -14.17 -5.13
CA ILE A 284 -18.03 -13.59 -5.59
C ILE A 284 -17.04 -13.70 -4.43
N LYS A 285 -15.94 -14.43 -4.66
CA LYS A 285 -14.81 -14.54 -3.74
C LYS A 285 -13.55 -14.00 -4.42
N THR A 286 -12.49 -13.85 -3.66
CA THR A 286 -11.18 -13.56 -4.21
C THR A 286 -10.32 -14.82 -4.27
N VAL A 287 -9.42 -14.87 -5.25
CA VAL A 287 -8.43 -15.94 -5.45
C VAL A 287 -7.07 -15.32 -5.71
N ASP A 288 -6.02 -16.00 -5.25
CA ASP A 288 -4.65 -15.67 -5.60
C ASP A 288 -4.33 -16.30 -6.95
N TRP A 289 -3.90 -15.49 -7.92
CA TRP A 289 -3.49 -15.94 -9.24
C TRP A 289 -1.98 -15.86 -9.40
N ASP A 290 -1.37 -17.01 -9.65
CA ASP A 290 0.08 -17.16 -9.84
C ASP A 290 0.42 -17.13 -11.34
N HIS A 291 1.30 -16.19 -11.71
CA HIS A 291 1.70 -15.98 -13.10
C HIS A 291 2.74 -16.98 -13.62
N GLU A 292 3.46 -17.68 -12.74
CA GLU A 292 4.49 -18.65 -13.10
C GLU A 292 3.85 -20.00 -13.44
N VAL A 293 2.87 -20.43 -12.64
CA VAL A 293 2.22 -21.75 -12.81
C VAL A 293 0.81 -21.68 -13.39
N TRP A 294 0.24 -20.48 -13.54
CA TRP A 294 -1.06 -20.21 -14.16
C TRP A 294 -2.19 -20.93 -13.43
N LYS A 295 -2.15 -20.84 -12.09
CA LYS A 295 -3.14 -21.45 -11.20
C LYS A 295 -3.78 -20.40 -10.33
N ILE A 296 -5.03 -20.65 -10.00
CA ILE A 296 -5.74 -19.96 -8.94
C ILE A 296 -5.64 -20.78 -7.65
N SER A 297 -5.45 -20.11 -6.53
CA SER A 297 -5.39 -20.71 -5.20
C SER A 297 -6.02 -19.79 -4.15
N ASN A 298 -5.97 -20.17 -2.88
CA ASN A 298 -6.36 -19.35 -1.72
C ASN A 298 -7.69 -18.60 -1.89
N VAL A 299 -8.78 -19.36 -2.00
CA VAL A 299 -10.13 -18.82 -2.10
C VAL A 299 -10.53 -18.18 -0.76
N ILE A 300 -10.63 -16.86 -0.72
CA ILE A 300 -10.88 -16.08 0.50
C ILE A 300 -11.92 -14.97 0.25
N GLY A 301 -12.53 -14.43 1.31
CA GLY A 301 -13.39 -13.25 1.21
C GLY A 301 -12.57 -11.98 1.04
N PHE A 302 -13.12 -10.96 0.38
CA PHE A 302 -12.40 -9.70 0.13
C PHE A 302 -11.91 -9.05 1.43
N TYR A 303 -12.78 -8.86 2.42
CA TYR A 303 -12.40 -8.22 3.68
C TYR A 303 -11.48 -9.09 4.54
N ASP A 304 -11.60 -10.41 4.47
CA ASP A 304 -10.68 -11.33 5.15
C ASP A 304 -9.27 -11.21 4.57
N PHE A 305 -9.16 -11.19 3.24
CA PHE A 305 -7.89 -10.94 2.54
C PHE A 305 -7.28 -9.59 2.92
N ILE A 306 -8.07 -8.51 2.93
CA ILE A 306 -7.56 -7.18 3.31
C ILE A 306 -7.11 -7.15 4.77
N ASN A 307 -7.84 -7.80 5.68
CA ASN A 307 -7.38 -7.92 7.06
C ASN A 307 -6.05 -8.69 7.11
N GLU A 308 -5.96 -9.87 6.52
CA GLU A 308 -4.72 -10.66 6.52
C GLU A 308 -3.56 -9.86 5.91
N ARG A 309 -3.70 -9.43 4.66
CA ARG A 309 -2.59 -8.87 3.88
C ARG A 309 -2.16 -7.47 4.29
N MET A 310 -3.10 -6.64 4.77
CA MET A 310 -2.84 -5.22 5.07
C MET A 310 -2.81 -4.91 6.57
N SER A 311 -3.22 -5.84 7.44
CA SER A 311 -3.00 -5.71 8.90
C SER A 311 -1.69 -6.33 9.37
N GLU A 312 -1.18 -7.33 8.62
CA GLU A 312 0.19 -7.80 8.73
C GLU A 312 1.14 -6.76 8.15
N ILE A 313 1.34 -5.70 8.93
CA ILE A 313 2.39 -4.75 8.62
C ILE A 313 3.66 -5.36 9.22
N ASP A 314 4.42 -6.03 8.35
CA ASP A 314 5.57 -6.89 8.64
C ASP A 314 6.39 -6.41 9.85
N GLU A 315 6.65 -7.34 10.77
CA GLU A 315 7.98 -7.42 11.37
C GLU A 315 8.83 -8.05 10.26
N GLU A 316 9.62 -7.29 9.52
CA GLU A 316 10.50 -7.80 8.45
C GLU A 316 11.97 -7.79 8.87
#